data_AF-A0A7W1F5D7-F1
#
_entry.id   AF-A0A7W1F5D7-F1
#
_cell.length_a   1.000
_cell.length_b   1.000
_cell.length_c   1.000
_cell.angle_alpha   90.00
_cell.angle_beta   90.00
_cell.angle_gamma   90.00
#
_symmetry.space_group_name_H-M   'P 1'
#
loop_
_entity.id
_entity.type
_entity.pdbx_description
1 polymer ?
#
loop_
_entity_poly.entity_id
_entity_poly.type
_entity_poly.pdbx_seq_one_letter_code
_entity_poly.pdbx_strand_id
1 'polypeptide(L)'
;MPLSPRRLLPLLAIATTCVIGGCPPRGTAHVAEVSPAMVDYAAKQWPGSDPLQLQRGRALLTSARCTECHGLPSPTSESAEKWPGIVTRMGKKAEMDATEREDLLRFILAARTAQ
;
A
#
# COMPACT_ATOMS: atom_id res chain seq x y z
N MET A 1 73.38 15.88 16.82
CA MET A 1 72.46 16.99 16.51
C MET A 1 72.54 17.29 15.02
N PRO A 2 71.52 16.91 14.25
CA PRO A 2 70.93 17.86 13.30
C PRO A 2 69.41 18.04 13.54
N LEU A 3 68.95 19.27 13.29
CA LEU A 3 67.62 19.79 13.58
C LEU A 3 66.59 19.46 12.49
N SER A 4 65.32 19.47 12.91
CA SER A 4 64.03 19.16 12.29
C SER A 4 63.79 19.40 10.78
N PRO A 5 62.70 18.81 10.26
CA PRO A 5 61.56 19.68 9.93
C PRO A 5 60.21 19.16 10.45
N ARG A 6 59.51 20.04 11.17
CA ARG A 6 58.05 19.98 11.40
C ARG A 6 57.33 20.20 10.08
N ARG A 7 56.29 19.40 9.81
CA ARG A 7 55.16 19.56 8.85
C ARG A 7 54.53 18.16 8.75
N LEU A 8 53.23 17.90 8.86
CA LEU A 8 52.02 18.62 8.50
C LEU A 8 50.89 18.05 9.39
N LEU A 9 49.96 18.90 9.84
CA LEU A 9 48.68 18.49 10.42
C LEU A 9 47.73 18.08 9.29
N PRO A 10 47.01 16.94 9.35
CA PRO A 10 45.84 16.76 8.52
C PRO A 10 44.57 16.54 9.36
N LEU A 11 43.69 17.53 9.20
CA LEU A 11 42.28 17.37 8.84
C LEU A 11 41.38 16.58 9.81
N LEU A 12 40.73 17.38 10.65
CA LEU A 12 39.35 17.26 11.11
C LEU A 12 38.52 16.22 10.33
N ALA A 13 38.27 15.08 10.95
CA ALA A 13 37.30 14.11 10.45
C ALA A 13 35.89 14.69 10.65
N ILE A 14 35.29 15.21 9.58
CA ILE A 14 33.88 15.60 9.58
C ILE A 14 33.07 14.30 9.52
N ALA A 15 32.50 13.91 10.65
CA ALA A 15 31.53 12.83 10.74
C ALA A 15 30.22 13.29 10.07
N THR A 16 30.05 12.96 8.80
CA THR A 16 28.80 13.19 8.07
C THR A 16 27.77 12.16 8.54
N THR A 17 27.00 12.50 9.57
CA THR A 17 25.84 11.73 10.01
C THR A 17 24.75 11.88 8.94
N CYS A 18 24.68 10.91 8.02
CA CYS A 18 23.54 10.75 7.12
C CYS A 18 22.32 10.34 7.96
N VAL A 19 21.47 11.30 8.30
CA VAL A 19 20.16 11.03 8.89
C VAL A 19 19.29 10.47 7.76
N ILE A 20 19.24 9.14 7.64
CA ILE A 20 18.35 8.45 6.71
C ILE A 20 16.93 8.56 7.27
N GLY A 21 16.24 9.65 6.94
CA GLY A 21 14.79 9.78 7.13
C GLY A 21 14.07 8.85 6.14
N GLY A 22 14.01 7.55 6.43
CA GLY A 22 13.30 6.58 5.61
C GLY A 22 11.81 6.56 5.93
N CYS A 23 10.94 6.87 4.97
CA CYS A 23 9.53 6.50 5.05
C CYS A 23 9.41 4.96 5.14
N PRO A 24 8.52 4.41 5.98
CA PRO A 24 8.28 2.97 6.00
C PRO A 24 7.86 2.49 4.60
N PRO A 25 8.31 1.31 4.16
CA PRO A 25 7.97 0.77 2.86
C PRO A 25 6.45 0.65 2.74
N ARG A 26 5.88 1.22 1.67
CA ARG A 26 4.46 1.02 1.33
C ARG A 26 4.29 -0.40 0.78
N GLY A 27 4.13 -1.38 1.66
CA GLY A 27 3.36 -2.58 1.36
C GLY A 27 4.01 -3.93 1.63
N THR A 28 3.41 -4.65 2.57
CA THR A 28 3.08 -6.10 2.59
C THR A 28 1.84 -6.27 3.49
N ALA A 29 0.85 -5.38 3.34
CA ALA A 29 -0.28 -5.32 4.27
C ALA A 29 -1.04 -6.65 4.28
N HIS A 30 -1.40 -7.11 5.49
CA HIS A 30 -2.26 -8.29 5.63
C HIS A 30 -3.64 -8.00 5.02
N VAL A 31 -4.07 -8.85 4.09
CA VAL A 31 -5.39 -8.75 3.46
C VAL A 31 -6.40 -9.51 4.31
N ALA A 32 -7.21 -8.77 5.08
CA ALA A 32 -8.26 -9.32 5.93
C ALA A 32 -9.20 -10.25 5.14
N GLU A 33 -9.65 -11.33 5.80
CA GLU A 33 -10.75 -12.16 5.31
C GLU A 33 -12.06 -11.35 5.28
N VAL A 34 -12.98 -11.72 4.39
CA VAL A 34 -14.30 -11.08 4.34
C VAL A 34 -15.07 -11.40 5.62
N SER A 35 -15.37 -10.38 6.42
CA SER A 35 -16.07 -10.52 7.70
C SER A 35 -17.53 -10.06 7.61
N PRO A 36 -18.40 -10.44 8.57
CA PRO A 36 -19.77 -9.94 8.64
C PRO A 36 -19.86 -8.41 8.66
N ALA A 37 -18.96 -7.72 9.38
CA ALA A 37 -18.92 -6.26 9.42
C ALA A 37 -18.67 -5.64 8.05
N MET A 38 -17.84 -6.28 7.22
CA MET A 38 -17.60 -5.83 5.83
C MET A 38 -18.85 -6.02 4.96
N VAL A 39 -19.57 -7.13 5.15
CA VAL A 39 -20.84 -7.38 4.44
C VAL A 39 -21.91 -6.37 4.85
N ASP A 40 -22.06 -6.09 6.15
CA ASP A 40 -23.00 -5.09 6.66
C ASP A 40 -22.67 -3.68 6.16
N TYR A 41 -21.38 -3.33 6.11
CA TYR A 41 -20.93 -2.09 5.52
C TYR A 41 -21.30 -2.02 4.03
N ALA A 42 -20.98 -3.06 3.26
CA ALA A 42 -21.27 -3.11 1.84
C ALA A 42 -22.77 -2.99 1.55
N ALA A 43 -23.61 -3.72 2.29
CA ALA A 43 -25.07 -3.66 2.13
C ALA A 43 -25.65 -2.28 2.41
N LYS A 44 -25.07 -1.52 3.36
CA LYS A 44 -25.47 -0.13 3.66
C LYS A 44 -25.03 0.86 2.58
N GLN A 45 -23.83 0.68 2.03
CA GLN A 45 -23.28 1.60 1.03
C GLN A 45 -23.79 1.32 -0.39
N TRP A 46 -24.00 0.04 -0.72
CA TRP A 46 -24.39 -0.41 -2.06
C TRP A 46 -25.57 -1.39 -1.95
N PRO A 47 -26.81 -0.90 -1.95
CA PRO A 47 -28.00 -1.75 -1.95
C PRO A 47 -27.93 -2.79 -3.08
N GLY A 48 -28.10 -4.07 -2.73
CA GLY A 48 -27.98 -5.19 -3.67
C GLY A 48 -26.57 -5.78 -3.82
N SER A 49 -25.57 -5.32 -3.07
CA SER A 49 -24.28 -6.01 -2.98
C SER A 49 -24.43 -7.39 -2.31
N ASP A 50 -23.67 -8.37 -2.78
CA ASP A 50 -23.62 -9.73 -2.23
C ASP A 50 -22.22 -10.00 -1.62
N PRO A 51 -22.11 -10.70 -0.47
CA PRO A 51 -20.85 -11.23 0.05
C PRO A 51 -19.87 -11.81 -0.99
N LEU A 52 -20.34 -12.52 -2.02
CA LEU A 52 -19.45 -13.06 -3.06
C LEU A 52 -18.69 -11.96 -3.81
N GLN A 53 -19.24 -10.76 -3.89
CA GLN A 53 -18.56 -9.61 -4.49
C GLN A 53 -17.30 -9.23 -3.73
N LEU A 54 -17.38 -9.18 -2.41
CA LEU A 54 -16.23 -8.86 -1.57
C LEU A 54 -15.19 -9.98 -1.64
N GLN A 55 -15.63 -11.24 -1.74
CA GLN A 55 -14.74 -12.39 -1.94
C GLN A 55 -13.97 -12.29 -3.27
N ARG A 56 -14.63 -11.92 -4.36
CA ARG A 56 -13.96 -11.71 -5.67
C ARG A 56 -12.97 -10.56 -5.62
N GLY A 57 -13.35 -9.43 -5.03
CA GLY A 57 -12.47 -8.28 -4.84
C GLY A 57 -11.22 -8.63 -4.01
N ARG A 58 -11.39 -9.42 -2.95
CA ARG A 58 -10.27 -9.95 -2.15
C ARG A 58 -9.34 -10.83 -2.98
N ALA A 59 -9.92 -11.83 -3.66
CA ALA A 59 -9.16 -12.78 -4.46
C ALA A 59 -8.31 -12.06 -5.52
N LEU A 60 -8.88 -11.02 -6.16
CA LEU A 60 -8.17 -10.18 -7.11
C LEU A 60 -7.02 -9.41 -6.47
N LEU A 61 -7.23 -8.79 -5.30
CA LEU A 61 -6.18 -8.06 -4.58
C LEU A 61 -4.99 -8.97 -4.21
N THR A 62 -5.25 -10.23 -3.87
CA THR A 62 -4.22 -11.22 -3.53
C THR A 62 -3.63 -11.96 -4.73
N SER A 63 -4.10 -11.66 -5.94
CA SER A 63 -3.62 -12.32 -7.17
C SER A 63 -2.26 -11.78 -7.61
N ALA A 64 -1.57 -12.56 -8.46
CA ALA A 64 -0.29 -12.16 -9.05
C ALA A 64 -0.37 -10.80 -9.76
N ARG A 65 -1.51 -10.48 -10.40
CA ARG A 65 -1.77 -9.19 -11.09
C ARG A 65 -1.59 -7.97 -10.17
N CYS A 66 -1.84 -8.12 -8.87
CA CYS A 66 -1.70 -7.02 -7.90
C CYS A 66 -0.36 -7.03 -7.16
N THR A 67 0.29 -8.19 -7.03
CA THR A 67 1.51 -8.35 -6.24
C THR A 67 2.80 -8.36 -7.05
N GLU A 68 2.73 -8.47 -8.38
CA GLU A 68 3.92 -8.58 -9.25
C GLU A 68 4.69 -7.26 -9.41
N CYS A 69 3.99 -6.11 -9.34
CA CYS A 69 4.59 -4.79 -9.58
C CYS A 69 5.09 -4.12 -8.29
N HIS A 70 4.39 -4.30 -7.17
CA HIS A 70 4.73 -3.74 -5.86
C HIS A 70 3.95 -4.46 -4.75
N GLY A 71 4.32 -4.20 -3.49
CA GLY A 71 3.58 -4.71 -2.33
C GLY A 71 2.17 -4.11 -2.20
N LEU A 72 1.28 -4.84 -1.53
CA LEU A 72 -0.10 -4.41 -1.35
C LEU A 72 -0.20 -3.28 -0.31
N PRO A 73 -0.86 -2.16 -0.63
CA PRO A 73 -1.10 -1.11 0.34
C PRO A 73 -2.16 -1.54 1.37
N SER A 74 -2.05 -1.03 2.59
CA SER A 74 -3.14 -1.19 3.57
C SER A 74 -4.39 -0.43 3.07
N PRO A 75 -5.62 -0.98 3.21
CA PRO A 75 -6.84 -0.27 2.85
C PRO A 75 -7.06 1.07 3.60
N THR A 76 -6.38 1.29 4.74
CA THR A 76 -6.44 2.56 5.50
C THR A 76 -5.30 3.53 5.16
N SER A 77 -4.36 3.16 4.28
CA SER A 77 -3.21 4.01 3.90
C SER A 77 -3.57 5.26 3.09
N GLU A 78 -4.78 5.31 2.54
CA GLU A 78 -5.34 6.45 1.82
C GLU A 78 -6.78 6.71 2.28
N SER A 79 -7.36 7.88 1.98
CA SER A 79 -8.75 8.17 2.33
C SER A 79 -9.74 7.41 1.42
N ALA A 80 -10.99 7.23 1.87
CA ALA A 80 -12.01 6.51 1.11
C ALA A 80 -12.23 7.12 -0.29
N GLU A 81 -12.16 8.45 -0.39
CA GLU A 81 -12.40 9.23 -1.59
C GLU A 81 -11.27 9.10 -2.63
N LYS A 82 -10.06 8.73 -2.19
CA LYS A 82 -8.91 8.55 -3.09
C LYS A 82 -8.88 7.17 -3.75
N TRP A 83 -9.44 6.15 -3.10
CA TRP A 83 -9.41 4.77 -3.58
C TRP A 83 -10.00 4.58 -4.99
N PRO A 84 -11.13 5.21 -5.38
CA PRO A 84 -11.64 5.09 -6.74
C PRO A 84 -10.61 5.49 -7.81
N GLY A 85 -9.88 6.57 -7.58
CA GLY A 85 -8.82 7.03 -8.50
C GLY A 85 -7.62 6.07 -8.52
N ILE A 86 -7.26 5.51 -7.37
CA ILE A 86 -6.18 4.52 -7.26
C ILE A 86 -6.55 3.23 -8.00
N VAL A 87 -7.72 2.67 -7.72
CA VAL A 87 -8.23 1.44 -8.37
C VAL A 87 -8.40 1.66 -9.88
N THR A 88 -8.85 2.83 -10.32
CA THR A 88 -8.90 3.16 -11.76
C THR A 88 -7.52 3.12 -12.40
N ARG A 89 -6.52 3.74 -11.76
CA ARG A 89 -5.16 3.82 -12.27
C ARG A 89 -4.45 2.45 -12.26
N MET A 90 -4.57 1.69 -11.18
CA MET A 90 -3.95 0.36 -11.06
C MET A 90 -4.69 -0.67 -11.89
N GLY A 91 -6.02 -0.61 -11.95
CA GLY A 91 -6.82 -1.50 -12.78
C GLY A 91 -6.49 -1.37 -14.26
N LYS A 92 -6.15 -0.18 -14.77
CA LYS A 92 -5.64 -0.04 -16.14
C LYS A 92 -4.31 -0.76 -16.36
N LYS A 93 -3.42 -0.78 -15.36
CA LYS A 93 -2.11 -1.44 -15.45
C LYS A 93 -2.21 -2.95 -15.29
N ALA A 94 -3.14 -3.41 -14.45
CA ALA A 94 -3.44 -4.82 -14.21
C ALA A 94 -4.48 -5.39 -15.20
N GLU A 95 -4.81 -4.63 -16.26
CA GLU A 95 -5.78 -5.01 -17.31
C GLU A 95 -7.14 -5.47 -16.76
N MET A 96 -7.65 -4.75 -15.75
CA MET A 96 -8.92 -5.05 -15.10
C MET A 96 -10.12 -4.50 -15.87
N ASP A 97 -11.17 -5.30 -15.98
CA ASP A 97 -12.44 -4.85 -16.52
C ASP A 97 -13.22 -3.96 -15.52
N ALA A 98 -14.43 -3.53 -15.90
CA ALA A 98 -15.25 -2.67 -15.04
C ALA A 98 -15.75 -3.40 -13.77
N THR A 99 -16.16 -4.65 -13.90
CA THR A 99 -16.68 -5.48 -12.80
C THR A 99 -15.57 -5.80 -11.81
N GLU A 100 -14.39 -6.20 -12.28
CA GLU A 100 -13.23 -6.45 -11.45
C GLU A 100 -12.80 -5.21 -10.64
N ARG A 101 -12.82 -4.03 -11.27
CA ARG A 101 -12.52 -2.76 -10.58
C ARG A 101 -13.55 -2.41 -9.53
N GLU A 102 -14.82 -2.64 -9.82
CA GLU A 102 -15.89 -2.42 -8.86
C GLU A 102 -15.76 -3.37 -7.66
N ASP A 103 -15.61 -4.67 -7.90
CA ASP A 103 -15.45 -5.68 -6.86
C ASP A 103 -14.23 -5.39 -5.97
N LEU A 104 -13.10 -5.04 -6.57
CA LEU A 104 -11.90 -4.64 -5.85
C LEU A 104 -12.11 -3.38 -5.00
N LEU A 105 -12.71 -2.34 -5.58
CA LEU A 105 -12.97 -1.09 -4.87
C LEU A 105 -13.89 -1.30 -3.67
N ARG A 106 -14.98 -2.07 -3.86
CA ARG A 106 -15.93 -2.38 -2.79
C ARG A 106 -15.27 -3.19 -1.68
N PHE A 107 -14.43 -4.17 -2.02
CA PHE A 107 -13.63 -4.91 -1.05
C PHE A 107 -12.70 -3.98 -0.25
N ILE A 108 -11.91 -3.13 -0.92
CA ILE A 108 -10.97 -2.22 -0.26
C ILE A 108 -11.71 -1.29 0.70
N LEU A 109 -12.82 -0.71 0.28
CA LEU A 109 -13.60 0.21 1.10
C LEU A 109 -14.24 -0.49 2.30
N ALA A 110 -14.77 -1.70 2.13
CA ALA A 110 -15.30 -2.50 3.23
C ALA A 110 -14.18 -2.95 4.20
N ALA A 111 -13.01 -3.35 3.69
CA ALA A 111 -11.89 -3.82 4.51
C ALA A 111 -11.36 -2.73 5.47
N ARG A 112 -11.65 -1.45 5.22
CA ARG A 112 -11.35 -0.35 6.15
C ARG A 112 -12.13 -0.43 7.46
N THR A 113 -13.25 -1.15 7.51
CA THR A 113 -14.04 -1.33 8.73
C THR A 113 -13.56 -2.50 9.59
N ALA A 114 -12.59 -3.27 9.09
CA ALA A 114 -12.03 -4.45 9.76
C ALA A 114 -10.62 -4.23 10.33
N GLN A 115 -10.12 -2.98 10.30
CA GLN A 115 -8.78 -2.56 10.73
C GLN A 115 -8.86 -1.56 11.88
#